data_AF-A0A1Z4R383-F1
#
_entry.id   AF-A0A1Z4R383-F1
#
_cell.length_a   1.000
_cell.length_b   1.000
_cell.length_c   1.000
_cell.angle_alpha   90.00
_cell.angle_beta   90.00
_cell.angle_gamma   90.00
#
_symmetry.space_group_name_H-M   'P 1'
#
loop_
_entity.id
_entity.type
_entity.pdbx_description
1 polymer ?
#
loop_
_entity_poly.entity_id
_entity_poly.type
_entity_poly.pdbx_seq_one_letter_code
_entity_poly.pdbx_strand_id
1 'polypeptide(L)'
;MSEHWAVITDEAPTLKTLHEYALRFCVEELFLNSKSGAFELEDSRIRNPKSLERLYLIAALALLYSTTQGMAVQIAGLRSIVDPHWNRGLSYLKIGLRWLRGVINKGRILLAPIPLLSQDPKSCFASNKARQDYDRRICFSRIYSFKCWV
;
A
#
# COMPACT_ATOMS: atom_id res chain seq x y z
N MET A 1 -15.75 -3.51 -22.44
CA MET A 1 -15.58 -4.94 -22.80
C MET A 1 -15.28 -5.68 -21.50
N SER A 2 -15.90 -6.84 -21.26
CA SER A 2 -15.59 -7.65 -20.08
C SER A 2 -14.29 -8.40 -20.34
N GLU A 3 -13.21 -8.06 -19.64
CA GLU A 3 -12.01 -8.90 -19.67
C GLU A 3 -12.27 -10.19 -18.89
N HIS A 4 -11.84 -11.31 -19.47
CA HIS A 4 -11.90 -12.61 -18.80
C HIS A 4 -10.59 -12.83 -18.05
N TRP A 5 -10.70 -13.14 -16.76
CA TRP A 5 -9.56 -13.43 -15.90
C TRP A 5 -9.58 -14.91 -15.53
N ALA A 6 -8.43 -15.56 -15.67
CA ALA A 6 -8.23 -16.95 -15.24
C ALA A 6 -7.14 -16.98 -14.16
N VAL A 7 -7.44 -17.62 -13.03
CA VAL A 7 -6.49 -17.83 -11.94
C VAL A 7 -6.23 -19.33 -11.85
N ILE A 8 -4.95 -19.71 -11.96
CA ILE A 8 -4.48 -21.08 -11.78
C ILE A 8 -3.84 -21.15 -10.40
N THR A 9 -4.26 -22.12 -9.60
CA THR A 9 -3.80 -22.28 -8.22
C THR A 9 -3.82 -23.76 -7.84
N ASP A 10 -2.92 -24.13 -6.93
CA ASP A 10 -2.88 -25.41 -6.22
C ASP A 10 -3.86 -25.44 -5.02
N GLU A 11 -4.46 -24.31 -4.67
CA GLU A 11 -5.49 -24.22 -3.63
C GLU A 11 -6.90 -24.54 -4.16
N ALA A 12 -7.86 -24.72 -3.25
CA ALA A 12 -9.26 -24.87 -3.61
C ALA A 12 -9.78 -23.59 -4.30
N PRO A 13 -10.36 -23.66 -5.52
CA PRO A 13 -10.78 -22.48 -6.28
C PRO A 13 -12.06 -21.87 -5.68
N THR A 14 -11.88 -21.07 -4.62
CA THR A 14 -12.95 -20.41 -3.87
C THR A 14 -12.96 -18.90 -4.11
N LEU A 15 -14.06 -18.24 -3.74
CA LEU A 15 -14.14 -16.77 -3.72
C LEU A 15 -13.05 -16.14 -2.84
N LYS A 16 -12.66 -16.82 -1.76
CA LYS A 16 -11.57 -16.38 -0.87
C LYS A 16 -10.24 -16.33 -1.61
N THR A 17 -9.90 -17.40 -2.34
CA THR A 17 -8.66 -17.49 -3.14
C THR A 17 -8.62 -16.43 -4.25
N LEU A 18 -9.77 -16.16 -4.90
CA LEU A 18 -9.86 -15.06 -5.87
C LEU A 18 -9.71 -13.68 -5.21
N HIS A 19 -10.27 -13.49 -4.01
CA HIS A 19 -10.07 -12.27 -3.24
C HIS A 19 -8.60 -12.08 -2.84
N GLU A 20 -7.93 -13.14 -2.38
CA GLU A 20 -6.50 -13.12 -2.07
C GLU A 20 -5.65 -12.80 -3.30
N TYR A 21 -5.97 -13.38 -4.46
CA TYR A 21 -5.33 -13.00 -5.73
C TYR A 21 -5.56 -11.54 -6.10
N ALA A 22 -6.73 -10.98 -5.82
CA ALA A 22 -7.01 -9.56 -6.05
C ALA A 22 -6.13 -8.64 -5.16
N LEU A 23 -5.67 -9.11 -4.00
CA LEU A 23 -4.71 -8.36 -3.16
C LEU A 23 -3.32 -8.24 -3.80
N ARG A 24 -3.00 -9.02 -4.85
CA ARG A 24 -1.72 -8.92 -5.58
C ARG A 24 -1.43 -7.50 -6.06
N PHE A 25 -2.47 -6.74 -6.43
CA PHE A 25 -2.32 -5.37 -6.93
C PHE A 25 -1.71 -4.41 -5.90
N CYS A 26 -1.73 -4.72 -4.60
CA CYS A 26 -1.05 -3.93 -3.58
C CYS A 26 0.48 -3.80 -3.84
N VAL A 27 1.09 -4.75 -4.54
CA VAL A 27 2.52 -4.67 -4.91
C VAL A 27 2.80 -3.52 -5.88
N GLU A 28 1.82 -3.14 -6.70
CA GLU A 28 1.98 -2.03 -7.65
C GLU A 28 2.11 -0.68 -6.92
N GLU A 29 1.41 -0.52 -5.80
CA GLU A 29 1.59 0.65 -4.94
C GLU A 29 3.01 0.71 -4.35
N LEU A 30 3.59 -0.43 -3.98
CA LEU A 30 4.98 -0.49 -3.50
C LEU A 30 5.96 -0.06 -4.60
N PHE A 31 5.78 -0.54 -5.84
CA PHE A 31 6.61 -0.14 -6.98
C PHE A 31 6.47 1.34 -7.32
N LEU A 32 5.25 1.88 -7.26
CA LEU A 32 5.01 3.31 -7.48
C LEU A 32 5.75 4.15 -6.42
N ASN A 33 5.65 3.74 -5.15
CA ASN A 33 6.26 4.44 -4.02
C ASN A 33 7.80 4.39 -4.06
N SER A 34 8.39 3.25 -4.46
CA SER A 34 9.85 3.13 -4.55
C SER A 34 10.44 3.95 -5.70
N LYS A 35 9.73 4.08 -6.83
CA LYS A 35 10.19 4.90 -7.97
C LYS A 35 10.03 6.39 -7.72
N SER A 36 8.82 6.93 -7.83
CA SER A 36 8.55 8.38 -7.83
C SER A 36 7.68 8.85 -6.65
N GLY A 37 7.08 7.93 -5.89
CA GLY A 37 6.13 8.29 -4.83
C GLY A 37 6.77 8.77 -3.52
N ALA A 38 8.01 8.37 -3.21
CA ALA A 38 8.67 8.71 -1.95
C ALA A 38 10.15 9.11 -2.05
N PHE A 39 10.97 8.35 -2.79
CA PHE A 39 12.44 8.49 -2.75
C PHE A 39 13.11 8.81 -4.09
N GLU A 40 12.34 8.91 -5.18
CA GLU A 40 12.85 9.31 -6.50
C GLU A 40 14.12 8.52 -6.89
N LEU A 41 14.09 7.19 -6.74
CA LEU A 41 15.29 6.34 -6.84
C LEU A 41 16.06 6.53 -8.16
N GLU A 42 15.36 6.82 -9.24
CA GLU A 42 15.93 7.04 -10.57
C GLU A 42 16.79 8.33 -10.62
N ASP A 43 16.51 9.31 -9.77
CA ASP A 43 17.29 10.56 -9.67
C ASP A 43 18.65 10.38 -9.00
N SER A 44 18.88 9.24 -8.33
CA SER A 44 20.20 8.88 -7.80
C SER A 44 21.26 8.67 -8.89
N ARG A 45 20.83 8.39 -10.14
CA ARG A 45 21.69 8.10 -11.31
C ARG A 45 22.73 7.01 -11.10
N ILE A 46 22.54 6.14 -10.10
CA ILE A 46 23.46 5.04 -9.79
C ILE A 46 23.38 3.99 -10.90
N ARG A 47 24.53 3.71 -11.54
CA ARG A 47 24.64 2.69 -12.60
C ARG A 47 25.26 1.37 -12.13
N ASN A 48 25.91 1.36 -10.96
CA ASN A 48 26.50 0.15 -10.41
C ASN A 48 25.40 -0.75 -9.81
N PRO A 49 25.24 -2.00 -10.27
CA PRO A 49 24.18 -2.89 -9.79
C PRO A 49 24.23 -3.15 -8.28
N LYS A 50 25.42 -3.36 -7.71
CA LYS A 50 25.58 -3.62 -6.26
C LYS A 50 25.21 -2.40 -5.42
N SER A 51 25.53 -1.20 -5.92
CA SER A 51 25.15 0.04 -5.25
C SER A 51 23.65 0.29 -5.33
N LEU A 52 23.04 -0.01 -6.48
CA LEU A 52 21.59 0.08 -6.67
C LEU A 52 20.84 -0.87 -5.73
N GLU A 53 21.31 -2.12 -5.61
CA GLU A 53 20.73 -3.12 -4.71
C GLU A 53 20.73 -2.64 -3.25
N ARG A 54 21.87 -2.12 -2.78
CA ARG A 54 22.00 -1.57 -1.42
C ARG A 54 21.11 -0.35 -1.20
N LEU A 55 21.06 0.56 -2.17
CA LEU A 55 20.17 1.72 -2.10
C LEU A 55 18.71 1.29 -2.05
N TYR A 56 18.32 0.31 -2.88
CA TYR A 56 16.95 -0.21 -2.91
C TYR A 56 16.57 -0.86 -1.58
N LEU A 57 17.49 -1.61 -0.94
CA LEU A 57 17.27 -2.18 0.39
C LEU A 57 17.01 -1.07 1.43
N ILE A 58 17.82 -0.01 1.43
CA ILE A 58 17.63 1.13 2.34
C ILE A 58 16.29 1.81 2.06
N ALA A 59 15.94 2.03 0.80
CA ALA A 59 14.66 2.61 0.41
C ALA A 59 13.48 1.74 0.85
N ALA A 60 13.56 0.42 0.68
CA ALA A 60 12.54 -0.53 1.13
C ALA A 60 12.35 -0.49 2.65
N LEU A 61 13.44 -0.44 3.42
CA LEU A 61 13.38 -0.27 4.88
C LEU A 61 12.78 1.08 5.27
N ALA A 62 13.13 2.16 4.57
CA ALA A 62 12.59 3.48 4.82
C ALA A 62 11.09 3.57 4.46
N LEU A 63 10.64 2.89 3.40
CA LEU A 63 9.23 2.75 3.04
C LEU A 63 8.47 1.99 4.14
N LEU A 64 9.02 0.87 4.61
CA LEU A 64 8.42 0.07 5.69
C LEU A 64 8.33 0.87 6.99
N TYR A 65 9.42 1.51 7.41
CA TYR A 65 9.46 2.33 8.60
C TYR A 65 8.48 3.51 8.52
N SER A 66 8.43 4.19 7.38
CA SER A 66 7.47 5.29 7.19
C SER A 66 6.03 4.80 7.17
N THR A 67 5.76 3.64 6.60
CA THR A 67 4.40 3.06 6.57
C THR A 67 3.93 2.67 7.98
N THR A 68 4.79 2.00 8.76
CA THR A 68 4.50 1.63 10.15
C THR A 68 4.33 2.85 11.06
N GLN A 69 5.11 3.92 10.83
CA GLN A 69 4.90 5.22 11.48
C GLN A 69 3.54 5.82 11.13
N GLY A 70 3.14 5.79 9.87
CA GLY A 70 1.82 6.28 9.44
C GLY A 70 0.67 5.50 10.06
N MET A 71 0.81 4.18 10.20
CA MET A 71 -0.18 3.36 10.91
C MET A 71 -0.19 3.69 12.42
N ALA A 72 0.96 3.89 13.05
CA ALA A 72 1.03 4.30 14.46
C ALA A 72 0.31 5.64 14.70
N VAL A 73 0.51 6.62 13.81
CA VAL A 73 -0.20 7.92 13.84
C VAL A 73 -1.71 7.74 13.69
N GLN A 74 -2.15 6.82 12.85
CA GLN A 74 -3.57 6.49 12.68
C GLN A 74 -4.17 5.88 13.94
N ILE A 75 -3.52 4.89 14.54
CA ILE A 75 -4.00 4.23 15.76
C ILE A 75 -4.01 5.20 16.94
N ALA A 76 -3.01 6.07 17.04
CA ALA A 76 -2.94 7.12 18.06
C ALA A 76 -3.99 8.23 17.88
N GLY A 77 -4.79 8.21 16.80
CA GLY A 77 -5.79 9.25 16.52
C GLY A 77 -5.19 10.59 16.05
N LEU A 78 -3.88 10.63 15.77
CA LEU A 78 -3.14 11.84 15.42
C LEU A 78 -3.13 12.15 13.91
N ARG A 79 -3.80 11.33 13.10
CA ARG A 79 -3.87 11.47 11.64
C ARG A 79 -4.27 12.89 11.20
N SER A 80 -5.29 13.48 11.82
CA SER A 80 -5.85 14.79 11.40
C SER A 80 -4.82 15.92 11.38
N ILE A 81 -3.72 15.78 12.12
CA ILE A 81 -2.62 16.75 12.17
C ILE A 81 -1.84 16.79 10.83
N VAL A 82 -1.80 15.69 10.09
CA VAL A 82 -1.04 15.55 8.82
C VAL A 82 -1.91 15.26 7.60
N ASP A 83 -3.13 14.77 7.84
CA ASP A 83 -4.18 14.50 6.87
C ASP A 83 -5.52 15.04 7.42
N PRO A 84 -5.79 16.34 7.27
CA PRO A 84 -6.93 17.03 7.92
C PRO A 84 -8.32 16.60 7.42
N HIS A 85 -8.40 15.84 6.32
CA HIS A 85 -9.67 15.43 5.74
C HIS A 85 -10.46 14.50 6.68
N TRP A 86 -11.78 14.50 6.56
CA TRP A 86 -12.66 13.65 7.39
C TRP A 86 -12.36 12.16 7.21
N ASN A 87 -12.15 11.76 5.95
CA ASN A 87 -11.68 10.42 5.58
C ASN A 87 -10.17 10.43 5.36
N ARG A 88 -9.55 9.24 5.42
CA ARG A 88 -8.13 9.11 5.11
C ARG A 88 -7.91 9.41 3.62
N GLY A 89 -7.32 10.57 3.35
CA GLY A 89 -7.00 11.01 1.98
C GLY A 89 -5.59 10.60 1.54
N LEU A 90 -4.74 10.21 2.50
CA LEU A 90 -3.33 9.87 2.27
C LEU A 90 -3.03 8.40 2.60
N SER A 91 -2.11 7.81 1.84
CA SER A 91 -1.54 6.51 2.18
C SER A 91 -0.82 6.56 3.54
N TYR A 92 -0.71 5.43 4.24
CA TYR A 92 0.06 5.35 5.48
C TYR A 92 1.50 5.80 5.29
N LEU A 93 2.12 5.46 4.16
CA LEU A 93 3.43 5.97 3.78
C LEU A 93 3.48 7.51 3.81
N LYS A 94 2.54 8.19 3.14
CA LYS A 94 2.50 9.66 3.09
C LYS A 94 2.22 10.27 4.47
N ILE A 95 1.34 9.66 5.27
CA ILE A 95 1.06 10.07 6.65
C ILE A 95 2.34 9.98 7.49
N GLY A 96 3.04 8.85 7.44
CA GLY A 96 4.27 8.64 8.21
C GLY A 96 5.40 9.56 7.78
N LEU A 97 5.62 9.75 6.47
CA LEU A 97 6.62 10.70 5.97
C LEU A 97 6.32 12.13 6.44
N ARG A 98 5.05 12.57 6.40
CA ARG A 98 4.64 13.88 6.92
C ARG A 98 4.78 13.99 8.44
N TRP A 99 4.56 12.89 9.16
CA TRP A 99 4.77 12.84 10.60
C TRP A 99 6.25 12.99 10.96
N LEU A 100 7.10 12.16 10.36
CA LEU A 100 8.56 12.16 10.54
C LEU A 100 9.18 13.52 10.18
N ARG A 101 8.76 14.15 9.08
CA ARG A 101 9.17 15.54 8.77
C ARG A 101 8.78 16.52 9.88
N GLY A 102 7.63 16.32 10.53
CA GLY A 102 7.22 17.13 11.67
C GLY A 102 7.95 16.79 12.98
N VAL A 103 8.44 15.56 13.16
CA VAL A 103 9.35 15.22 14.28
C VAL A 103 10.61 16.07 14.17
N ILE A 104 11.22 16.11 12.98
CA ILE A 104 12.45 16.88 12.72
C ILE A 104 12.19 18.39 12.76
N ASN A 105 11.19 18.87 12.01
CA ASN A 105 11.03 20.32 11.78
C ASN A 105 10.13 21.03 12.80
N LYS A 106 9.31 20.27 13.56
CA LYS A 106 8.31 20.82 14.48
C LYS A 106 8.39 20.22 15.89
N GLY A 107 9.41 19.43 16.18
CA GLY A 107 9.61 18.81 17.50
C GLY A 107 8.48 17.86 17.93
N ARG A 108 7.78 17.21 16.98
CA ARG A 108 6.75 16.23 17.32
C ARG A 108 7.38 15.02 18.01
N ILE A 109 6.59 14.34 18.83
CA ILE A 109 6.98 13.08 19.45
C ILE A 109 7.18 12.02 18.36
N LEU A 110 8.32 11.34 18.40
CA LEU A 110 8.57 10.16 17.59
C LEU A 110 7.79 9.00 18.20
N LEU A 111 6.84 8.45 17.44
CA LEU A 111 6.06 7.30 17.88
C LEU A 111 6.87 6.02 17.71
N ALA A 112 6.59 5.01 18.54
CA ALA A 112 7.10 3.67 18.29
C ALA A 112 6.41 3.12 17.02
N PRO A 113 7.17 2.61 16.02
CA PRO A 113 6.56 1.97 14.87
C PRO A 113 5.81 0.71 15.32
N ILE A 114 4.65 0.47 14.72
CA ILE A 114 3.83 -0.71 15.00
C ILE A 114 3.98 -1.76 13.89
N PRO A 115 3.69 -3.05 14.16
CA PRO A 115 3.66 -4.07 13.13
C PRO A 115 2.68 -3.71 12.01
N LEU A 116 2.97 -4.15 10.78
CA LEU A 116 2.02 -4.05 9.68
C LEU A 116 0.75 -4.83 10.04
N LEU A 117 -0.40 -4.16 9.93
CA LEU A 117 -1.68 -4.81 10.15
C LEU A 117 -2.09 -5.60 8.91
N SER A 118 -2.61 -6.79 9.12
CA SER A 118 -3.18 -7.64 8.06
C SER A 118 -4.47 -7.06 7.46
N GLN A 119 -5.15 -6.18 8.20
CA GLN A 119 -6.34 -5.48 7.77
C GLN A 119 -6.13 -3.97 7.87
N ASP A 120 -6.54 -3.24 6.83
CA ASP A 120 -6.51 -1.79 6.83
C ASP A 120 -7.54 -1.24 7.84
N PRO A 121 -7.11 -0.56 8.93
CA PRO A 121 -8.05 -0.06 9.94
C PRO A 121 -8.91 1.10 9.41
N LYS A 122 -8.50 1.78 8.33
CA LYS A 122 -9.33 2.81 7.69
C LYS A 122 -8.97 2.96 6.22
N SER A 123 -9.88 2.58 5.32
CA SER A 123 -9.69 2.68 3.87
C SER A 123 -9.32 4.10 3.40
N CYS A 124 -8.40 4.17 2.44
CA CYS A 124 -8.00 5.41 1.77
C CYS A 124 -8.88 5.67 0.55
N PHE A 125 -9.50 6.84 0.47
CA PHE A 125 -10.21 7.25 -0.75
C PHE A 125 -9.93 8.71 -1.07
N ALA A 126 -9.55 8.99 -2.30
CA ALA A 126 -9.33 10.35 -2.79
C ALA A 126 -10.63 11.16 -2.91
N SER A 127 -11.77 10.48 -3.09
CA SER A 127 -13.10 11.09 -3.17
C SER A 127 -14.20 10.07 -2.90
N ASN A 128 -15.41 10.56 -2.63
CA ASN A 128 -16.59 9.68 -2.51
C ASN A 128 -16.90 8.93 -3.82
N LYS A 129 -16.61 9.55 -4.97
CA LYS A 129 -16.74 8.88 -6.27
C LYS A 129 -15.75 7.71 -6.39
N ALA A 130 -14.49 7.92 -6.03
CA ALA A 130 -13.48 6.85 -6.04
C ALA A 130 -13.85 5.69 -5.10
N ARG A 131 -14.48 6.00 -3.97
CA ARG A 131 -15.04 4.99 -3.05
C ARG A 131 -16.17 4.18 -3.70
N GLN A 132 -17.15 4.87 -4.30
CA GLN A 132 -18.25 4.18 -4.99
C GLN A 132 -17.76 3.32 -6.15
N ASP A 133 -16.78 3.81 -6.91
CA ASP A 133 -16.16 3.04 -7.98
C ASP A 133 -15.45 1.81 -7.42
N TYR A 134 -14.70 1.94 -6.31
CA TYR A 134 -14.05 0.82 -5.64
C TYR A 134 -15.05 -0.23 -5.13
N ASP A 135 -16.12 0.20 -4.46
CA ASP A 135 -17.15 -0.69 -3.93
C ASP A 135 -17.89 -1.43 -5.07
N ARG A 136 -17.84 -0.90 -6.30
CA ARG A 136 -18.44 -1.49 -7.52
C ARG A 136 -17.43 -2.16 -8.45
N ARG A 137 -16.12 -2.17 -8.13
CA ARG A 137 -15.05 -2.56 -9.07
C ARG A 137 -15.02 -4.04 -9.43
N ILE A 138 -15.43 -4.92 -8.54
CA ILE A 138 -15.35 -6.37 -8.75
C ILE A 138 -16.73 -6.98 -8.53
N CYS A 139 -17.51 -7.06 -9.62
CA CYS A 139 -18.73 -7.84 -9.67
C CYS A 139 -18.47 -9.06 -10.55
N PHE A 140 -18.43 -10.24 -9.95
CA PHE A 140 -18.38 -11.49 -10.71
C PHE A 140 -19.78 -11.81 -11.21
N SER A 141 -19.97 -11.79 -12.53
CA SER A 141 -21.22 -12.25 -13.15
C SER A 141 -21.30 -13.77 -13.22
N ARG A 142 -20.15 -14.43 -13.39
CA ARG A 142 -20.06 -15.90 -13.47
C ARG A 142 -18.66 -16.35 -13.07
N ILE A 143 -18.59 -17.45 -12.30
CA ILE A 143 -17.33 -18.08 -11.88
C ILE A 143 -17.42 -19.55 -12.28
N TYR A 144 -16.34 -20.05 -12.90
CA TYR A 144 -16.18 -21.47 -13.20
C TYR A 144 -14.93 -21.98 -12.51
N SER A 145 -14.98 -23.19 -12.00
CA SER A 145 -13.82 -23.90 -11.48
C SER A 145 -13.67 -25.24 -12.20
N PHE A 146 -12.45 -25.55 -12.60
CA PHE A 146 -12.09 -26.82 -13.23
C PHE A 146 -10.87 -27.39 -12.51
N LYS A 147 -10.85 -28.69 -12.29
CA LYS A 147 -9.68 -29.39 -11.77
C LYS A 147 -8.90 -29.95 -12.95
N CYS A 148 -7.66 -29.50 -13.13
CA CYS A 148 -6.72 -30.11 -14.05
C CYS A 148 -5.96 -31.21 -13.29
N TRP A 149 -6.09 -32.46 -13.72
CA TRP A 149 -5.21 -33.54 -13.27
C TRP A 149 -3.98 -33.53 -14.18
N VAL A 150 -2.79 -33.41 -13.59
CA VAL A 150 -1.51 -33.66 -14.27
C VAL A 150 -1.20 -35.14 -14.22
#